data_AF-A0A8J8IUL8-F1
#
_entry.id   AF-A0A8J8IUL8-F1
#
_cell.length_a   1.000
_cell.length_b   1.000
_cell.length_c   1.000
_cell.angle_alpha   90.00
_cell.angle_beta   90.00
_cell.angle_gamma   90.00
#
_symmetry.space_group_name_H-M   'P 1'
#
loop_
_entity.id
_entity.type
_entity.pdbx_description
1 polymer ?
#
loop_
_entity_poly.entity_id
_entity_poly.type
_entity_poly.pdbx_seq_one_letter_code
_entity_poly.pdbx_strand_id
1 'polypeptide(L)'
;MQGVDEIRDILGRAIEELHGEGLEPDILLVGPGFLEYAAGMLRDCRLRIYKIEELGYDAVVADSKYLGQMKRASRRISVEPLLKESEMWEELKKLEV
;
A
#
# COMPACT_ATOMS: atom_id res chain seq x y z
N MET A 1 12.83 11.00 -1.82
CA MET A 1 12.51 9.77 -2.58
C MET A 1 11.04 9.89 -2.96
N GLN A 2 10.73 10.29 -4.20
CA GLN A 2 9.36 10.63 -4.60
C GLN A 2 8.36 9.47 -4.43
N GLY A 3 8.77 8.22 -4.67
CA GLY A 3 7.87 7.06 -4.57
C GLY A 3 7.42 6.66 -3.16
N VAL A 4 8.18 6.97 -2.09
CA VAL A 4 7.78 6.56 -0.71
C VAL A 4 6.72 7.48 -0.13
N ASP A 5 6.76 8.76 -0.47
CA ASP A 5 5.73 9.73 -0.05
C ASP A 5 4.40 9.45 -0.76
N GLU A 6 4.44 8.98 -2.00
CA GLU A 6 3.23 8.58 -2.74
C GLU A 6 2.54 7.36 -2.14
N ILE A 7 3.29 6.31 -1.75
CA ILE A 7 2.70 5.13 -1.09
C ILE A 7 2.04 5.53 0.24
N ARG A 8 2.68 6.44 0.99
CA ARG A 8 2.13 6.99 2.22
C ARG A 8 0.82 7.72 1.97
N ASP A 9 0.75 8.56 0.94
CA ASP A 9 -0.46 9.29 0.59
C ASP A 9 -1.58 8.38 0.11
N ILE A 10 -1.26 7.33 -0.65
CA ILE A 10 -2.25 6.35 -1.11
C ILE A 10 -2.80 5.56 0.08
N LEU A 11 -1.92 5.09 0.99
CA LEU A 11 -2.34 4.40 2.21
C LEU A 11 -3.17 5.31 3.11
N GLY A 12 -2.75 6.56 3.29
CA GLY A 12 -3.48 7.56 4.07
C GLY A 12 -4.89 7.79 3.53
N ARG A 13 -5.03 8.01 2.22
CA ARG A 13 -6.33 8.16 1.55
C ARG A 13 -7.20 6.92 1.72
N ALA A 14 -6.65 5.71 1.56
CA ALA A 14 -7.40 4.48 1.74
C ALA A 14 -7.92 4.31 3.19
N ILE A 15 -7.13 4.74 4.19
CA ILE A 15 -7.55 4.75 5.59
C ILE A 15 -8.66 5.78 5.83
N GLU A 16 -8.53 6.99 5.29
CA GLU A 16 -9.54 8.05 5.40
C GLU A 16 -10.87 7.66 4.75
N GLU A 17 -10.84 7.00 3.59
CA GLU A 17 -12.05 6.47 2.95
C GLU A 17 -12.79 5.48 3.85
N LEU A 18 -12.07 4.56 4.48
CA LEU A 18 -12.67 3.57 5.38
C LEU A 18 -13.25 4.25 6.65
N HIS A 19 -12.53 5.21 7.23
CA HIS A 19 -13.07 6.02 8.32
C HIS A 19 -14.33 6.79 7.90
N GLY A 20 -14.37 7.34 6.68
CA GLY A 20 -15.55 8.00 6.12
C GLY A 20 -16.76 7.08 5.96
N GLU A 21 -16.53 5.77 5.81
CA GLU A 21 -17.56 4.73 5.80
C GLU A 21 -17.93 4.21 7.22
N GLY A 22 -17.34 4.79 8.28
CA GLY A 22 -17.60 4.41 9.67
C GLY A 22 -16.87 3.15 10.12
N LEU A 23 -15.82 2.76 9.39
CA LEU A 23 -14.95 1.62 9.73
C LEU A 23 -13.73 2.11 10.50
N GLU A 24 -13.09 1.21 11.26
CA GLU A 24 -11.88 1.49 12.01
C GLU A 24 -10.76 0.55 11.54
N PRO A 25 -10.01 0.93 10.48
CA PRO A 25 -8.93 0.09 9.97
C PRO A 25 -7.85 -0.10 11.01
N ASP A 26 -7.53 -1.35 11.31
CA ASP A 26 -6.59 -1.72 12.36
C ASP A 26 -5.50 -2.69 11.90
N ILE A 27 -5.64 -3.25 10.69
CA ILE A 27 -4.68 -4.17 10.10
C ILE A 27 -4.26 -3.74 8.68
N LEU A 28 -3.03 -4.12 8.32
CA LEU A 28 -2.50 -4.02 6.98
C LEU A 28 -1.90 -5.38 6.58
N LEU A 29 -2.51 -6.02 5.59
CA LEU A 29 -1.96 -7.24 4.98
C LEU A 29 -1.03 -6.80 3.84
N VAL A 30 0.22 -7.22 3.85
CA VAL A 30 1.23 -6.75 2.88
C VAL A 30 1.87 -7.90 2.14
N GLY A 31 2.00 -7.74 0.82
CA GLY A 31 2.83 -8.61 0.00
C GLY A 31 4.32 -8.34 0.20
N PRO A 32 5.19 -9.32 -0.10
CA PRO A 32 6.64 -9.18 0.00
C PRO A 32 7.18 -8.00 -0.81
N GLY A 33 6.74 -7.86 -2.06
CA GLY A 33 7.14 -6.76 -2.92
C GLY A 33 6.68 -5.41 -2.38
N PHE A 34 5.45 -5.30 -1.88
CA PHE A 34 4.98 -4.07 -1.25
C PHE A 34 5.86 -3.68 -0.05
N LEU A 35 6.21 -4.65 0.79
CA LEU A 35 7.00 -4.44 2.00
C LEU A 35 8.40 -3.88 1.67
N GLU A 36 9.04 -4.33 0.60
CA GLU A 36 10.36 -3.84 0.17
C GLU A 36 10.37 -2.33 -0.10
N TYR A 37 9.31 -1.80 -0.75
CA TYR A 37 9.21 -0.38 -1.08
C TYR A 37 8.64 0.47 0.05
N ALA A 38 7.81 -0.12 0.92
CA ALA A 38 7.11 0.59 2.00
C ALA A 38 7.77 0.44 3.38
N ALA A 39 8.82 -0.37 3.54
CA ALA A 39 9.43 -0.68 4.84
C ALA A 39 9.78 0.56 5.69
N GLY A 40 10.23 1.64 5.05
CA GLY A 40 10.57 2.89 5.73
C GLY A 40 9.36 3.58 6.36
N MET A 41 8.24 3.68 5.63
CA MET A 41 7.01 4.34 6.11
C MET A 41 6.21 3.47 7.08
N LEU A 42 6.29 2.15 6.93
CA LEU A 42 5.51 1.21 7.73
C LEU A 42 5.92 1.19 9.21
N ARG A 43 7.14 1.67 9.55
CA ARG A 43 7.60 1.80 10.93
C ARG A 43 6.77 2.75 11.78
N ASP A 44 6.20 3.79 11.16
CA ASP A 44 5.39 4.80 11.83
C ASP A 44 3.88 4.52 11.70
N CYS A 45 3.52 3.42 11.03
CA CYS A 45 2.12 3.05 10.83
C CYS A 45 1.53 2.45 12.11
N ARG A 46 0.34 2.91 12.51
CA ARG A 46 -0.37 2.39 13.69
C ARG A 46 -1.14 1.09 13.42
N LEU A 47 -1.12 0.59 12.19
CA LEU A 47 -1.78 -0.65 11.80
C LEU A 47 -0.93 -1.85 12.20
N ARG A 48 -1.59 -2.96 12.56
CA ARG A 48 -0.91 -4.25 12.72
C ARG A 48 -0.60 -4.82 11.34
N ILE A 49 0.68 -5.07 11.07
CA ILE A 49 1.14 -5.49 9.74
C ILE A 49 1.32 -7.00 9.70
N TYR A 50 0.72 -7.64 8.71
CA TYR A 50 0.84 -9.08 8.46
C TYR A 50 1.34 -9.32 7.04
N LYS A 51 2.43 -10.08 6.91
CA LYS A 51 2.94 -10.46 5.59
C LYS A 51 2.10 -11.61 5.01
N ILE A 52 1.63 -11.45 3.77
CA ILE A 52 0.89 -12.46 3.01
C ILE A 52 1.62 -12.63 1.66
N GLU A 53 2.22 -13.80 1.42
CA GLU A 53 3.10 -14.02 0.27
C GLU A 53 2.36 -13.83 -1.08
N GLU A 54 1.08 -14.23 -1.13
CA GLU A 54 0.24 -14.21 -2.32
C GLU A 54 -0.11 -12.79 -2.80
N LEU A 55 0.08 -11.77 -1.95
CA LEU A 55 -0.22 -10.38 -2.31
C LEU A 55 0.87 -9.73 -3.19
N GLY A 56 2.07 -10.29 -3.27
CA GLY A 56 3.14 -9.78 -4.16
C GLY A 56 3.44 -8.29 -3.93
N TYR A 57 3.13 -7.44 -4.92
CA TYR A 57 3.33 -5.98 -4.88
C TYR A 57 2.14 -5.19 -4.29
N ASP A 58 1.19 -5.89 -3.66
CA ASP A 58 0.01 -5.26 -3.12
C ASP A 58 -0.04 -5.29 -1.60
N ALA A 59 -0.84 -4.39 -1.04
CA ALA A 59 -1.27 -4.40 0.34
C ALA A 59 -2.79 -4.27 0.43
N VAL A 60 -3.36 -4.73 1.52
CA VAL A 60 -4.77 -4.59 1.86
C VAL A 60 -4.88 -3.99 3.25
N VAL A 61 -5.41 -2.77 3.32
CA VAL A 61 -5.80 -2.15 4.59
C VAL A 61 -7.23 -2.57 4.92
N ALA A 62 -7.48 -2.96 6.16
CA ALA A 62 -8.79 -3.47 6.55
C ALA A 62 -9.15 -3.17 8.00
N ASP A 63 -10.46 -3.11 8.24
CA ASP A 63 -11.05 -3.26 9.57
C ASP A 63 -11.25 -4.76 9.83
N SER A 64 -10.44 -5.32 10.73
CA SER A 64 -10.43 -6.75 11.02
C SER A 64 -11.75 -7.26 11.60
N LYS A 65 -12.55 -6.39 12.24
CA LYS A 65 -13.84 -6.76 12.83
C LYS A 65 -14.87 -7.10 11.77
N TYR A 66 -14.81 -6.44 10.62
CA TYR A 66 -15.78 -6.59 9.52
C TYR A 66 -15.20 -7.26 8.27
N LEU A 67 -13.89 -7.55 8.25
CA LEU A 67 -13.25 -8.28 7.17
C LEU A 67 -13.93 -9.63 6.93
N GLY A 68 -14.31 -9.90 5.68
CA GLY A 68 -15.04 -11.12 5.29
C GLY A 68 -16.54 -11.12 5.61
N GLN A 69 -17.02 -10.17 6.44
CA GLN A 69 -18.44 -9.99 6.74
C GLN A 69 -19.09 -8.92 5.85
N MET A 70 -18.32 -7.88 5.50
CA MET A 70 -18.76 -6.79 4.63
C MET A 70 -17.83 -6.62 3.44
N LYS A 71 -18.40 -6.46 2.23
CA LYS A 71 -17.63 -6.33 0.97
C LYS A 71 -16.66 -5.13 0.94
N ARG A 72 -16.93 -4.08 1.73
CA ARG A 72 -16.18 -2.82 1.72
C ARG A 72 -15.30 -2.61 2.97
N ALA A 73 -15.15 -3.62 3.82
CA ALA A 73 -14.34 -3.54 5.04
C ALA A 73 -12.82 -3.44 4.78
N SER A 74 -12.41 -3.31 3.51
CA SER A 74 -11.00 -3.22 3.12
C SER A 74 -10.79 -2.39 1.86
N ARG A 75 -9.54 -1.97 1.65
CA ARG A 75 -9.04 -1.36 0.41
C ARG A 75 -7.73 -2.03 0.01
N ARG A 76 -7.57 -2.31 -1.28
CA ARG A 76 -6.32 -2.85 -1.86
C ARG A 76 -5.51 -1.70 -2.46
N ILE A 77 -4.22 -1.71 -2.20
CA ILE A 77 -3.24 -0.74 -2.68
C ILE A 77 -2.18 -1.52 -3.45
N SER A 78 -1.81 -1.04 -4.63
CA SER A 78 -0.75 -1.64 -5.44
C SER A 78 0.40 -0.66 -5.61
N VAL A 79 1.63 -1.12 -5.40
CA VAL A 79 2.83 -0.31 -5.68
C VAL A 79 3.47 -0.64 -7.03
N GLU A 80 3.00 -1.68 -7.72
CA GLU A 80 3.50 -2.06 -9.04
C GLU A 80 3.49 -0.90 -10.07
N PRO A 81 2.45 -0.02 -10.12
CA PRO A 81 2.47 1.12 -11.04
C PRO A 81 3.63 2.09 -10.81
N LEU A 82 4.01 2.31 -9.55
CA LEU A 82 5.10 3.22 -9.16
C LEU A 82 6.47 2.66 -9.59
N LEU A 83 6.59 1.33 -9.64
CA LEU A 83 7.80 0.64 -10.12
C LEU A 83 7.97 0.82 -11.63
N LYS A 84 6.90 0.61 -12.39
CA LYS A 84 6.93 0.79 -13.85
C LYS A 84 7.26 2.22 -14.25
N GLU A 85 6.76 3.21 -13.51
CA GLU A 85 7.15 4.61 -13.75
C GLU A 85 8.64 4.83 -13.46
N SER A 86 9.13 4.32 -12.33
CA SER A 86 10.54 4.45 -11.94
C SER A 86 11.49 3.80 -12.96
N GLU A 87 11.18 2.59 -13.43
CA GLU A 87 11.94 1.88 -14.47
C GLU A 87 11.95 2.66 -15.79
N MET A 88 10.80 3.17 -16.23
CA MET A 88 10.69 3.96 -17.47
C MET A 88 11.52 5.25 -17.40
N TRP A 89 11.56 5.93 -16.24
CA TRP A 89 12.41 7.10 -16.03
C TRP A 89 13.90 6.77 -16.07
N GLU A 90 14.31 5.61 -15.56
CA GLU A 90 15.70 5.15 -15.68
C GLU A 90 16.09 4.79 -17.11
N GLU A 91 15.17 4.21 -17.88
CA GLU A 91 15.39 3.92 -19.30
C GLU A 91 15.54 5.19 -20.14
N LEU A 92 14.72 6.21 -19.89
CA LEU A 92 14.84 7.51 -20.58
C LEU A 92 16.18 8.20 -20.31
N LYS A 93 16.69 8.16 -19.07
CA LYS A 93 18.02 8.71 -18.73
C LYS A 93 19.17 8.00 -19.43
N LYS A 94 19.00 6.72 -19.80
CA LYS A 94 20.00 5.97 -20.57
C LYS A 94 19.98 6.29 -22.07
N LEU A 95 18.89 6.93 -22.54
CA LEU A 95 18.69 7.30 -23.94
C LEU A 95 19.09 8.76 -24.25
N GLU A 96 19.29 9.60 -23.24
CA GLU A 96 19.92 10.91 -23.40
C GLU A 96 21.45 10.73 -23.55
N VAL A 97 21.90 10.65 -24.81
CA VAL A 97 23.31 10.70 -25.25
C VAL A 97 23.73 12.14 -25.53
#